data_AF-A0A9K3JXA4-F1
#
_entry.id   AF-A0A9K3JXA4-F1
#
_cell.length_a   1.000
_cell.length_b   1.000
_cell.length_c   1.000
_cell.angle_alpha   90.00
_cell.angle_beta   90.00
_cell.angle_gamma   90.00
#
_symmetry.space_group_name_H-M   'P 1'
#
loop_
_entity.id
_entity.type
_entity.pdbx_description
1 polymer ?
#
loop_
_entity_poly.entity_id
_entity_poly.type
_entity_poly.pdbx_seq_one_letter_code
_entity_poly.pdbx_strand_id
1 'polypeptide(L)'
;MIKSEPDYEAFKTEYLNQYFEGLSISSNEPDWNVLILQAMSFKEFQDCKALLDMLDDEGYVMKYKYYLENKFDDMVDWFLKEKLEITTRPLPAYASDNRKVSLLELYMVVKREGGHRRITENNIWAMVAKDMGFDYNEGEYMRLIYAMYLDVLVYYYK
;
A
#
# COMPACT_ATOMS: atom_id res chain seq x y z
N MET A 1 -7.39 -49.79 -26.12
CA MET A 1 -8.70 -49.11 -26.02
C MET A 1 -8.42 -47.63 -25.84
N ILE A 2 -8.72 -46.83 -26.86
CA ILE A 2 -8.60 -45.37 -26.79
C ILE A 2 -9.82 -44.91 -25.98
N LYS A 3 -9.62 -44.40 -24.76
CA LYS A 3 -10.70 -43.79 -23.99
C LYS A 3 -11.27 -42.65 -24.84
N SER A 4 -12.59 -42.62 -24.97
CA SER A 4 -13.26 -41.58 -25.74
C SER A 4 -12.94 -40.22 -25.09
N GLU A 5 -12.70 -39.18 -25.90
CA GLU A 5 -12.48 -37.79 -25.43
C GLU A 5 -13.38 -37.35 -24.26
N PRO A 6 -14.69 -37.67 -24.22
CA PRO A 6 -15.53 -37.32 -23.08
C PRO A 6 -15.17 -38.05 -21.77
N ASP A 7 -14.65 -39.28 -21.81
CA ASP A 7 -14.17 -39.99 -20.61
C ASP A 7 -12.89 -39.37 -20.04
N TYR A 8 -12.06 -38.77 -20.90
CA TYR A 8 -10.82 -38.11 -20.48
C TYR A 8 -11.12 -36.78 -19.78
N GLU A 9 -12.01 -35.97 -20.33
CA GLU A 9 -12.41 -34.70 -19.71
C GLU A 9 -13.19 -34.91 -18.41
N ALA A 10 -14.03 -35.95 -18.34
CA ALA A 10 -14.70 -36.34 -17.09
C ALA A 10 -13.69 -36.72 -16.00
N PHE A 11 -12.73 -37.57 -16.34
CA PHE A 11 -11.65 -37.97 -15.42
C PHE A 11 -10.80 -36.78 -14.96
N LYS A 12 -10.43 -35.90 -15.88
CA LYS A 12 -9.64 -34.70 -15.58
C LYS A 12 -10.38 -33.76 -14.64
N THR A 13 -11.66 -33.55 -14.89
CA THR A 13 -12.52 -32.71 -14.04
C THR A 13 -12.66 -33.28 -12.64
N GLU A 14 -12.92 -34.59 -12.53
CA GLU A 14 -13.07 -35.27 -11.25
C GLU A 14 -11.76 -35.30 -10.46
N TYR A 15 -10.63 -35.52 -11.13
CA TYR A 15 -9.31 -35.47 -10.52
C TYR A 15 -8.97 -34.07 -9.98
N LEU A 16 -9.22 -33.02 -10.76
CA LEU A 16 -8.96 -31.64 -10.34
C LEU A 16 -9.85 -31.26 -9.16
N ASN A 17 -11.12 -31.63 -9.18
CA ASN A 17 -12.04 -31.36 -8.07
C ASN A 17 -11.62 -32.09 -6.79
N GLN A 18 -11.26 -33.37 -6.87
CA GLN A 18 -10.73 -34.11 -5.72
C GLN A 18 -9.41 -33.53 -5.20
N TYR A 19 -8.52 -33.11 -6.09
CA TYR A 19 -7.28 -32.46 -5.70
C TYR A 19 -7.55 -31.16 -4.95
N PHE A 20 -8.44 -30.32 -5.47
CA PHE A 20 -8.83 -29.06 -4.84
C PHE A 20 -9.56 -29.27 -3.50
N GLU A 21 -10.48 -30.22 -3.41
CA GLU A 21 -11.15 -30.55 -2.14
C GLU A 21 -10.19 -31.19 -1.12
N GLY A 22 -9.17 -31.90 -1.60
CA GLY A 22 -8.13 -32.52 -0.79
C GLY A 22 -7.03 -31.56 -0.33
N LEU A 23 -6.98 -30.33 -0.86
CA LEU A 23 -6.11 -29.27 -0.35
C LEU A 23 -6.64 -28.81 1.00
N SER A 24 -6.29 -29.53 2.07
CA SER A 24 -6.37 -28.99 3.41
C SER A 24 -5.34 -27.89 3.52
N ILE A 25 -5.77 -26.63 3.52
CA ILE A 25 -4.91 -25.49 3.85
C ILE A 25 -4.40 -25.75 5.27
N SER A 26 -3.18 -26.26 5.40
CA SER A 26 -2.62 -26.53 6.71
C SER A 26 -2.44 -25.19 7.42
N SER A 27 -2.75 -25.12 8.71
CA SER A 27 -2.53 -23.93 9.54
C SER A 27 -1.06 -23.51 9.66
N ASN A 28 -0.14 -24.21 9.01
CA ASN A 28 1.30 -23.96 8.96
C ASN A 28 1.80 -23.40 7.62
N GLU A 29 0.92 -23.05 6.67
CA GLU A 29 1.39 -22.32 5.49
C GLU A 29 1.93 -20.94 5.87
N PRO A 30 3.06 -20.51 5.29
CA PRO A 30 3.57 -19.17 5.51
C PRO A 30 2.55 -18.15 4.99
N ASP A 31 2.43 -17.00 5.65
CA ASP A 31 1.53 -15.96 5.17
C ASP A 31 2.05 -15.43 3.82
N TRP A 32 1.44 -15.91 2.74
CA TRP A 32 1.83 -15.58 1.37
C TRP A 32 1.81 -14.07 1.11
N ASN A 33 0.90 -13.32 1.75
CA ASN A 33 0.87 -11.86 1.59
C ASN A 33 2.11 -11.21 2.21
N VAL A 34 2.57 -11.70 3.36
CA VAL A 34 3.82 -11.23 3.97
C VAL A 34 5.00 -11.52 3.04
N LEU A 35 5.08 -12.73 2.48
CA LEU A 35 6.16 -13.09 1.55
C LEU A 35 6.14 -12.23 0.28
N ILE A 36 4.95 -11.98 -0.28
CA ILE A 36 4.77 -11.12 -1.44
C ILE A 36 5.22 -9.69 -1.12
N LEU A 37 4.77 -9.12 0.01
CA LEU A 37 5.16 -7.78 0.45
C LEU A 37 6.66 -7.68 0.70
N GLN A 38 7.30 -8.71 1.23
CA GLN A 38 8.75 -8.73 1.44
C GLN A 38 9.53 -8.82 0.12
N ALA A 39 9.04 -9.60 -0.84
CA ALA A 39 9.67 -9.79 -2.14
C ALA A 39 9.40 -8.63 -3.12
N MET A 40 8.38 -7.80 -2.86
CA MET A 40 8.03 -6.65 -3.69
C MET A 40 9.19 -5.65 -3.78
N SER A 41 9.46 -5.23 -5.01
CA SER A 41 10.48 -4.23 -5.34
C SER A 41 9.93 -3.29 -6.41
N PHE A 42 10.37 -2.04 -6.38
CA PHE A 42 9.93 -1.00 -7.32
C PHE A 42 11.01 -0.78 -8.37
N LYS A 43 10.64 -0.89 -9.65
CA LYS A 43 11.53 -0.73 -10.81
C LYS A 43 10.87 0.13 -11.89
N GLU A 44 9.56 0.15 -11.93
CA GLU A 44 8.77 1.03 -12.77
C GLU A 44 7.55 1.57 -12.03
N PHE A 45 6.91 2.58 -12.60
CA PHE A 45 5.77 3.23 -11.94
C PHE A 45 4.55 2.30 -11.79
N GLN A 46 4.45 1.24 -12.62
CA GLN A 46 3.39 0.24 -12.46
C GLN A 46 3.51 -0.54 -11.15
N ASP A 47 4.73 -0.76 -10.63
CA ASP A 47 4.92 -1.40 -9.32
C ASP A 47 4.32 -0.53 -8.20
N CYS A 48 4.47 0.79 -8.30
CA CYS A 48 3.86 1.73 -7.38
C CYS A 48 2.32 1.68 -7.47
N LYS A 49 1.78 1.64 -8.70
CA LYS A 49 0.32 1.50 -8.91
C LYS A 49 -0.22 0.25 -8.24
N ALA A 50 0.45 -0.90 -8.44
CA ALA A 50 0.04 -2.15 -7.83
C ALA A 50 -0.02 -2.06 -6.30
N LEU A 51 0.98 -1.45 -5.65
CA LEU A 51 0.92 -1.23 -4.20
C LEU A 51 -0.23 -0.31 -3.81
N LEU A 52 -0.44 0.81 -4.51
CA LEU A 52 -1.52 1.75 -4.23
C LEU A 52 -2.92 1.13 -4.39
N ASP A 53 -3.10 0.26 -5.40
CA ASP A 53 -4.34 -0.47 -5.63
C ASP A 53 -4.63 -1.47 -4.50
N MET A 54 -3.58 -2.11 -3.94
CA MET A 54 -3.74 -2.98 -2.75
C MET A 54 -4.21 -2.21 -1.51
N LEU A 55 -3.94 -0.90 -1.44
CA LEU A 55 -4.39 -0.05 -0.31
C LEU A 55 -5.86 0.35 -0.39
N ASP A 56 -6.60 -0.05 -1.44
CA ASP A 56 -8.07 0.14 -1.50
C ASP A 56 -8.82 -0.80 -0.53
N ASP A 57 -8.23 -1.93 -0.15
CA ASP A 57 -8.80 -2.84 0.84
C ASP A 57 -8.37 -2.44 2.26
N GLU A 58 -9.24 -1.72 2.98
CA GLU A 58 -8.97 -1.30 4.36
C GLU A 58 -8.72 -2.49 5.32
N GLY A 59 -9.35 -3.64 5.09
CA GLY A 59 -9.15 -4.85 5.89
C GLY A 59 -7.76 -5.44 5.68
N TYR A 60 -7.29 -5.45 4.44
CA TYR A 60 -5.92 -5.82 4.08
C TYR A 60 -4.90 -4.87 4.72
N VAL A 61 -5.13 -3.56 4.61
CA VAL A 61 -4.26 -2.53 5.22
C VAL A 61 -4.18 -2.71 6.73
N MET A 62 -5.32 -2.94 7.40
CA MET A 62 -5.35 -3.17 8.85
C MET A 62 -4.58 -4.43 9.25
N LYS A 63 -4.73 -5.53 8.49
CA LYS A 63 -4.07 -6.81 8.78
C LYS A 63 -2.56 -6.77 8.58
N TYR A 64 -2.09 -6.07 7.54
CA TYR A 64 -0.68 -6.07 7.11
C TYR A 64 0.05 -4.75 7.33
N LYS A 65 -0.52 -3.85 8.15
CA LYS A 65 -0.06 -2.48 8.37
C LYS A 65 1.47 -2.36 8.47
N TYR A 66 2.11 -3.12 9.36
CA TYR A 66 3.56 -3.04 9.56
C TYR A 66 4.39 -3.33 8.29
N TYR A 67 3.98 -4.32 7.51
CA TYR A 67 4.67 -4.67 6.26
C TYR A 67 4.40 -3.64 5.17
N LEU A 68 3.16 -3.14 5.11
CA LEU A 68 2.76 -2.10 4.18
C LEU A 68 3.44 -0.77 4.48
N GLU A 69 3.62 -0.37 5.74
CA GLU A 69 4.34 0.86 6.10
C GLU A 69 5.77 0.85 5.56
N ASN A 70 6.49 -0.26 5.79
CA ASN A 70 7.85 -0.40 5.27
C ASN A 70 7.89 -0.42 3.75
N LYS A 71 6.95 -1.13 3.09
CA LYS A 71 6.89 -1.15 1.63
C LYS A 71 6.47 0.18 1.02
N PHE A 72 5.62 0.93 1.70
CA PHE A 72 5.21 2.26 1.28
C PHE A 72 6.37 3.24 1.37
N ASP A 73 7.16 3.19 2.45
CA ASP A 73 8.39 3.97 2.58
C ASP A 73 9.38 3.63 1.44
N ASP A 74 9.60 2.34 1.13
CA ASP A 74 10.45 1.92 0.00
C ASP A 74 9.94 2.40 -1.37
N MET A 75 8.62 2.36 -1.57
CA MET A 75 7.97 2.86 -2.80
C MET A 75 8.22 4.35 -2.99
N VAL A 76 8.01 5.13 -1.92
CA VAL A 76 8.22 6.58 -1.93
C VAL A 76 9.70 6.89 -2.14
N ASP A 77 10.62 6.15 -1.51
CA ASP A 77 12.06 6.32 -1.70
C ASP A 77 12.48 6.12 -3.15
N TRP A 78 12.05 5.01 -3.75
CA TRP A 78 12.30 4.71 -5.15
C TRP A 78 11.71 5.77 -6.07
N PHE A 79 10.45 6.18 -5.83
CA PHE A 79 9.79 7.18 -6.66
C PHE A 79 10.52 8.53 -6.60
N LEU A 80 10.95 8.97 -5.42
CA LEU A 80 11.67 10.23 -5.30
C LEU A 80 13.06 10.15 -5.94
N LYS A 81 13.85 9.12 -5.61
CA LYS A 81 15.26 9.04 -6.02
C LYS A 81 15.44 8.58 -7.46
N GLU A 82 14.78 7.50 -7.86
CA GLU A 82 14.99 6.86 -9.16
C GLU A 82 14.08 7.44 -10.23
N LYS A 83 12.83 7.78 -9.88
CA LYS A 83 11.86 8.29 -10.86
C LYS A 83 11.91 9.82 -11.02
N LEU A 84 12.16 10.57 -9.95
CA LEU A 84 12.20 12.04 -9.97
C LEU A 84 13.61 12.64 -9.77
N GLU A 85 14.63 11.83 -9.48
CA GLU A 85 16.01 12.30 -9.21
C GLU A 85 16.11 13.27 -8.01
N ILE A 86 15.18 13.19 -7.05
CA ILE A 86 15.13 13.99 -5.82
C ILE A 86 15.80 13.23 -4.68
N THR A 87 16.94 13.73 -4.21
CA THR A 87 17.71 13.13 -3.09
C THR A 87 17.71 13.97 -1.82
N THR A 88 17.10 15.15 -1.85
CA THR A 88 17.05 16.11 -0.72
C THR A 88 15.96 15.80 0.30
N ARG A 89 15.21 14.72 0.10
CA ARG A 89 14.08 14.29 0.94
C ARG A 89 14.45 12.99 1.66
N PRO A 90 15.00 13.05 2.88
CA PRO A 90 15.35 11.84 3.61
C PRO A 90 14.08 11.08 4.04
N LEU A 91 14.18 9.76 4.07
CA LEU A 91 13.22 8.87 4.71
C LEU A 91 13.89 8.16 5.89
N PRO A 92 13.19 7.90 7.01
CA PRO A 92 11.79 8.28 7.29
C PRO A 92 11.57 9.80 7.44
N ALA A 93 10.33 10.25 7.22
CA ALA A 93 9.94 11.63 7.52
C ALA A 93 9.77 11.83 9.03
N TYR A 94 10.36 12.89 9.58
CA TYR A 94 10.29 13.22 11.02
C TYR A 94 9.74 14.62 11.24
N ALA A 95 8.86 14.73 12.24
CA ALA A 95 8.39 15.98 12.82
C ALA A 95 9.49 16.71 13.59
N SER A 96 9.26 17.99 13.88
CA SER A 96 10.20 18.88 14.57
C SER A 96 10.61 18.40 15.96
N ASP A 97 9.82 17.52 16.58
CA ASP A 97 10.09 16.89 17.87
C ASP A 97 10.63 15.46 17.76
N ASN A 98 11.13 15.08 16.57
CA ASN A 98 11.69 13.77 16.26
C ASN A 98 10.68 12.62 16.29
N ARG A 99 9.36 12.92 16.24
CA ARG A 99 8.34 11.89 16.00
C ARG A 99 8.35 11.47 14.52
N LYS A 100 8.38 10.16 14.27
CA LYS A 100 8.22 9.61 12.90
C LYS A 100 6.81 9.92 12.40
N VAL A 101 6.71 10.43 11.18
CA VAL A 101 5.43 10.58 10.47
C VAL A 101 5.24 9.34 9.59
N SER A 102 4.15 8.58 9.80
CA SER A 102 3.81 7.45 8.93
C SER A 102 3.24 7.98 7.62
N LEU A 103 3.99 7.83 6.51
CA LEU A 103 3.54 8.26 5.20
C LEU A 103 2.33 7.46 4.70
N LEU A 104 2.26 6.17 5.06
CA LEU A 104 1.11 5.33 4.76
C LEU A 104 -0.15 5.83 5.46
N GLU A 105 -0.08 6.11 6.77
CA GLU A 105 -1.24 6.62 7.52
C GLU A 105 -1.68 7.98 6.98
N LEU A 106 -0.73 8.88 6.72
CA LEU A 106 -1.00 10.19 6.14
C LEU A 106 -1.72 10.06 4.78
N TYR A 107 -1.24 9.15 3.92
CA TYR A 107 -1.89 8.83 2.65
C TYR A 107 -3.32 8.32 2.85
N MET A 108 -3.53 7.34 3.74
CA MET A 108 -4.84 6.73 3.98
C MET A 108 -5.86 7.72 4.55
N VAL A 109 -5.47 8.55 5.51
CA VAL A 109 -6.34 9.62 6.07
C VAL A 109 -6.70 10.62 4.98
N VAL A 110 -5.73 11.09 4.21
CA VAL A 110 -5.98 12.07 3.15
C VAL A 110 -6.89 11.49 2.07
N LYS A 111 -6.69 10.23 1.69
CA LYS A 111 -7.54 9.51 0.73
C LYS A 111 -8.99 9.42 1.23
N ARG A 112 -9.19 9.04 2.50
CA ARG A 112 -10.52 8.93 3.14
C ARG A 112 -11.27 10.27 3.15
N GLU A 113 -10.58 11.36 3.42
CA GLU A 113 -11.15 12.71 3.44
C GLU A 113 -11.40 13.30 2.02
N GLY A 114 -11.15 12.52 0.96
CA GLY A 114 -11.41 12.91 -0.43
C GLY A 114 -10.24 13.60 -1.12
N GLY A 115 -9.03 13.44 -0.58
CA GLY A 115 -7.77 13.86 -1.17
C GLY A 115 -7.32 15.28 -0.81
N HIS A 116 -6.06 15.56 -1.14
CA HIS A 116 -5.36 16.81 -0.79
C HIS A 116 -6.17 18.08 -1.11
N ARG A 117 -6.72 18.20 -2.32
CA ARG A 117 -7.46 19.39 -2.74
C ARG A 117 -8.65 19.69 -1.81
N ARG A 118 -9.47 18.68 -1.52
CA ARG A 118 -10.65 18.82 -0.66
C ARG A 118 -10.25 19.15 0.77
N ILE A 119 -9.15 18.59 1.27
CA ILE A 119 -8.65 18.84 2.63
C ILE A 119 -8.17 20.28 2.78
N THR A 120 -7.42 20.77 1.79
CA THR A 120 -6.90 22.14 1.76
C THR A 120 -8.03 23.17 1.60
N GLU A 121 -9.00 22.93 0.71
CA GLU A 121 -10.14 23.84 0.50
C GLU A 121 -11.04 23.94 1.76
N ASN A 122 -11.16 22.87 2.54
CA ASN A 122 -11.98 22.83 3.76
C ASN A 122 -11.19 23.11 5.05
N ASN A 123 -9.89 23.40 4.97
CA ASN A 123 -9.01 23.66 6.11
C ASN A 123 -9.02 22.55 7.19
N ILE A 124 -9.09 21.28 6.77
CA ILE A 124 -9.20 20.11 7.68
C ILE A 124 -7.85 19.49 8.04
N TRP A 125 -6.73 20.09 7.63
CA TRP A 125 -5.38 19.63 7.98
C TRP A 125 -5.11 19.55 9.49
N ALA A 126 -5.73 20.42 10.28
CA ALA A 126 -5.64 20.35 11.74
C ALA A 126 -6.26 19.06 12.31
N MET A 127 -7.35 18.57 11.70
CA MET A 127 -7.96 17.29 12.07
C MET A 127 -7.09 16.12 11.64
N VAL A 128 -6.51 16.18 10.43
CA VAL A 128 -5.55 15.17 9.95
C VAL A 128 -4.37 15.03 10.91
N ALA A 129 -3.79 16.14 11.37
CA ALA A 129 -2.75 16.11 12.39
C ALA A 129 -3.24 15.41 13.67
N LYS A 130 -4.45 15.74 14.13
CA LYS A 130 -4.99 15.12 15.34
C LYS A 130 -5.19 13.60 15.20
N ASP A 131 -5.70 13.15 14.07
CA ASP A 131 -5.93 11.72 13.77
C ASP A 131 -4.62 10.94 13.68
N MET A 132 -3.54 11.59 13.24
CA MET A 132 -2.19 11.04 13.23
C MET A 132 -1.48 11.09 14.60
N GLY A 133 -2.15 11.59 15.65
CA GLY A 133 -1.58 11.72 16.99
C GLY A 133 -0.71 12.97 17.18
N PHE A 134 -0.82 13.95 16.30
CA PHE A 134 -0.19 15.27 16.38
C PHE A 134 -1.15 16.31 16.98
N ASP A 135 -0.65 17.50 17.28
CA ASP A 135 -1.45 18.61 17.77
C ASP A 135 -2.12 19.35 16.60
N TYR A 136 -3.28 19.98 16.88
CA TYR A 136 -4.05 20.70 15.84
C TYR A 136 -3.26 21.84 15.16
N ASN A 137 -2.29 22.44 15.86
CA ASN A 137 -1.41 23.47 15.31
C ASN A 137 -0.36 22.91 14.33
N GLU A 138 -0.19 21.58 14.26
CA GLU A 138 0.74 20.90 13.35
C GLU A 138 0.08 20.55 11.99
N GLY A 139 -1.15 21.02 11.73
CA GLY A 139 -1.86 20.76 10.47
C GLY A 139 -1.10 21.23 9.23
N GLU A 140 -0.55 22.45 9.25
CA GLU A 140 0.27 22.95 8.13
C GLU A 140 1.54 22.12 7.91
N TYR A 141 2.10 21.58 8.99
CA TYR A 141 3.26 20.70 8.91
C TYR A 141 2.88 19.37 8.22
N MET A 142 1.74 18.76 8.56
CA MET A 142 1.22 17.57 7.87
C MET A 142 0.96 17.85 6.37
N ARG A 143 0.41 19.03 6.04
CA ARG A 143 0.21 19.45 4.65
C ARG A 143 1.52 19.51 3.89
N LEU A 144 2.56 20.08 4.48
CA LEU A 144 3.88 20.17 3.86
C LEU A 144 4.50 18.80 3.66
N ILE A 145 4.40 17.89 4.63
CA ILE A 145 4.91 16.51 4.48
C ILE A 145 4.18 15.79 3.36
N TYR A 146 2.85 15.88 3.31
CA TYR A 146 2.07 15.32 2.22
C TYR A 146 2.50 15.88 0.86
N ALA A 147 2.66 17.21 0.76
CA ALA A 147 3.11 17.88 -0.46
C ALA A 147 4.49 17.42 -0.91
N MET A 148 5.43 17.26 0.03
CA MET A 148 6.82 16.92 -0.26
C MET A 148 7.02 15.47 -0.71
N TYR A 149 6.23 14.53 -0.18
CA TYR A 149 6.45 13.10 -0.41
C TYR A 149 5.38 12.45 -1.27
N LEU A 150 4.12 12.90 -1.20
CA LEU A 150 2.97 12.14 -1.72
C LEU A 150 2.21 12.86 -2.84
N ASP A 151 2.21 14.18 -2.88
CA ASP A 151 1.35 14.93 -3.82
C ASP A 151 1.72 14.65 -5.28
N VAL A 152 3.02 14.63 -5.59
CA VAL A 152 3.50 14.27 -6.94
C VAL A 152 3.23 12.79 -7.24
N LEU A 153 3.46 11.89 -6.28
CA LEU A 153 3.17 10.45 -6.44
C LEU A 153 1.70 10.21 -6.81
N VAL A 154 0.78 10.83 -6.07
CA VAL A 154 -0.67 10.72 -6.27
C VAL A 154 -1.10 11.37 -7.59
N TYR A 155 -0.44 12.44 -8.01
CA TYR A 155 -0.68 13.05 -9.32
C TYR A 155 -0.35 12.09 -10.48
N TYR A 156 0.75 11.34 -10.41
CA TYR A 156 1.09 10.35 -11.43
C TYR A 156 0.16 9.12 -11.40
N TYR A 157 -0.40 8.80 -10.24
CA TYR A 157 -1.25 7.64 -10.06
C TYR A 157 -2.62 7.81 -10.77
N LYS A 158 -3.23 8.99 -10.61
CA LYS A 158 -4.51 9.38 -11.23
C LYS A 158 -4.41 9.57 -12.75
#